data_AF-A0AAI9BYU9-F1
#
_entry.id   AF-A0AAI9BYU9-F1
#
_cell.length_a   1.000
_cell.length_b   1.000
_cell.length_c   1.000
_cell.angle_alpha   90.00
_cell.angle_beta   90.00
_cell.angle_gamma   90.00
#
_symmetry.space_group_name_H-M   'P 1'
#
loop_
_entity.id
_entity.type
_entity.pdbx_description
1 polymer ?
#
loop_
_entity_poly.entity_id
_entity_poly.type
_entity_poly.pdbx_seq_one_letter_code
_entity_poly.pdbx_strand_id
1 'polypeptide(L)'
;MFTRIGAGLLLCAIVTPAAAQQIYKCVTKGVTEYQSTPCANGEPAKTWAVEVAPRSEAVIENERRLEAIRQQNSASIAPRPVAQPVYRNGGGGARLHSISQYRDPNACDAAKAERARVYAAAGMRRSFELSRRMDDMVWAACK
;
A
#
# COMPACT_ATOMS: atom_id res chain seq x y z
N MET A 1 -17.71 -66.44 -26.28
CA MET A 1 -18.11 -65.94 -24.95
C MET A 1 -16.86 -65.48 -24.20
N PHE A 2 -16.75 -64.17 -24.02
CA PHE A 2 -15.90 -63.39 -23.11
C PHE A 2 -14.49 -63.89 -22.70
N THR A 3 -13.47 -63.18 -23.18
CA THR A 3 -12.30 -62.82 -22.36
C THR A 3 -12.06 -61.32 -22.49
N ARG A 4 -12.26 -60.62 -21.37
CA ARG A 4 -12.22 -59.16 -21.24
C ARG A 4 -10.78 -58.68 -21.26
N ILE A 5 -10.45 -57.79 -22.18
CA ILE A 5 -9.21 -57.01 -22.16
C ILE A 5 -9.32 -56.04 -20.98
N GLY A 6 -8.59 -56.35 -19.91
CA GLY A 6 -8.46 -55.45 -18.76
C GLY A 6 -7.63 -54.24 -19.17
N ALA A 7 -8.29 -53.13 -19.49
CA ALA A 7 -7.64 -51.83 -19.61
C ALA A 7 -7.28 -51.35 -18.19
N GLY A 8 -6.06 -51.67 -17.76
CA GLY A 8 -5.46 -51.07 -16.58
C GLY A 8 -5.23 -49.58 -16.84
N LEU A 9 -6.10 -48.74 -16.30
CA LEU A 9 -5.96 -47.30 -16.35
C LEU A 9 -4.78 -46.93 -15.43
N LEU A 10 -3.62 -46.69 -16.05
CA LEU A 10 -2.38 -46.30 -15.39
C LEU A 10 -2.59 -44.90 -14.76
N LEU A 11 -2.77 -44.86 -13.44
CA LEU A 11 -2.88 -43.63 -12.67
C LEU A 11 -1.47 -43.00 -12.55
N CYS A 12 -1.12 -42.09 -13.45
CA CYS A 12 0.10 -41.28 -13.31
C CYS A 12 -0.08 -40.31 -12.13
N ALA A 13 0.45 -40.68 -10.96
CA ALA A 13 0.61 -39.76 -9.84
C ALA A 13 1.57 -38.64 -10.25
N ILE A 14 1.04 -37.43 -10.43
CA ILE A 14 1.84 -36.23 -10.69
C ILE A 14 2.53 -35.86 -9.37
N VAL A 15 3.73 -36.39 -9.15
CA VAL A 15 4.61 -35.91 -8.07
C VAL A 15 5.08 -34.53 -8.47
N THR A 16 4.49 -33.50 -7.87
CA THR A 16 5.00 -32.13 -8.02
C THR A 16 6.33 -32.05 -7.28
N PRO A 17 7.45 -31.70 -7.93
CA PRO A 17 8.72 -31.54 -7.24
C PRO A 17 8.59 -30.38 -6.26
N ALA A 18 8.83 -30.65 -4.97
CA ALA A 18 8.99 -29.61 -3.98
C ALA A 18 10.12 -28.69 -4.45
N ALA A 19 9.82 -27.40 -4.63
CA ALA A 19 10.81 -26.41 -5.06
C ALA A 19 11.78 -26.16 -3.91
N ALA A 20 12.83 -26.97 -3.82
CA ALA A 20 13.92 -26.74 -2.88
C ALA A 20 14.67 -25.47 -3.30
N GLN A 21 14.64 -24.44 -2.46
CA GLN A 21 15.42 -23.23 -2.66
C GLN A 21 16.82 -23.45 -2.07
N GLN A 22 17.85 -23.31 -2.90
CA GLN A 22 19.23 -23.36 -2.43
C GLN A 22 19.64 -21.98 -1.92
N ILE A 23 20.23 -21.91 -0.73
CA ILE A 23 20.81 -20.70 -0.15
C ILE A 23 22.31 -20.91 -0.03
N TYR A 24 23.08 -19.98 -0.58
CA TYR A 24 24.54 -19.95 -0.56
C TYR A 24 24.99 -18.86 0.41
N LYS A 25 25.89 -19.21 1.34
CA LYS A 25 26.65 -18.25 2.14
C LYS A 25 27.93 -17.92 1.40
N CYS A 26 27.99 -16.73 0.83
CA CYS A 26 29.16 -16.21 0.13
C CYS A 26 29.98 -15.34 1.08
N VAL A 27 31.30 -15.55 1.10
CA VAL A 27 32.20 -14.71 1.90
C VAL A 27 33.20 -14.05 0.95
N THR A 28 33.03 -12.76 0.72
CA THR A 28 33.88 -11.98 -0.20
C THR A 28 34.61 -10.90 0.60
N LYS A 29 35.96 -10.94 0.60
CA LYS A 29 36.80 -9.96 1.32
C LYS A 29 36.40 -9.76 2.80
N GLY A 30 35.93 -10.82 3.46
CA GLY A 30 35.49 -10.79 4.86
C GLY A 30 34.03 -10.40 5.09
N VAL A 31 33.28 -9.99 4.06
CA VAL A 31 31.84 -9.72 4.14
C VAL A 31 31.05 -10.99 3.84
N THR A 32 30.03 -11.28 4.66
CA THR A 32 29.13 -12.43 4.46
C THR A 32 27.83 -11.98 3.81
N GLU A 33 27.47 -12.62 2.70
CA GLU A 33 26.20 -12.42 2.00
C GLU A 33 25.48 -13.76 1.84
N TYR A 34 24.16 -13.75 1.96
CA TYR A 34 23.30 -14.92 1.77
C TYR A 34 22.44 -14.70 0.53
N GLN A 35 22.51 -15.63 -0.42
CA GLN A 35 21.86 -15.48 -1.72
C GLN A 35 21.32 -16.80 -2.25
N SER A 36 20.32 -16.72 -3.13
CA SER A 36 19.71 -17.88 -3.78
C SER A 36 20.42 -18.32 -5.06
N THR A 37 21.39 -17.51 -5.53
CA THR A 37 22.25 -17.81 -6.66
C THR A 37 23.63 -18.27 -6.19
N PRO A 38 24.35 -19.13 -6.95
CA PRO A 38 25.72 -19.51 -6.60
C PRO A 38 26.64 -18.29 -6.44
N CYS A 39 27.64 -18.41 -5.56
CA CYS A 39 28.59 -17.32 -5.30
C CYS A 39 29.37 -16.96 -6.57
N ALA A 40 29.44 -15.66 -6.89
CA ALA A 40 30.06 -15.20 -8.13
C ALA A 40 31.58 -15.44 -8.17
N ASN A 41 32.25 -15.37 -7.01
CA ASN A 41 33.72 -15.40 -6.91
C ASN A 41 34.20 -16.50 -5.95
N GLY A 42 33.92 -17.75 -6.29
CA GLY A 42 34.47 -18.92 -5.61
C GLY A 42 33.41 -19.82 -4.96
N GLU A 43 33.88 -20.85 -4.25
CA GLU A 43 33.03 -21.82 -3.59
C GLU A 43 32.26 -21.18 -2.41
N PRO A 44 30.97 -21.50 -2.24
CA PRO A 44 30.19 -21.05 -1.09
C PRO A 44 30.81 -21.58 0.20
N ALA A 45 30.89 -20.73 1.22
CA ALA A 45 31.34 -21.15 2.54
C ALA A 45 30.36 -22.16 3.18
N LYS A 46 29.08 -22.09 2.81
CA LYS A 46 28.07 -23.08 3.16
C LYS A 46 26.89 -23.00 2.19
N THR A 47 26.25 -24.15 1.94
CA THR A 47 25.03 -24.25 1.15
C THR A 47 23.96 -24.95 1.97
N TRP A 48 22.72 -24.46 1.87
CA TRP A 48 21.54 -25.11 2.45
C TRP A 48 20.49 -25.32 1.38
N ALA A 49 19.91 -26.52 1.35
CA ALA A 49 18.66 -26.77 0.66
C ALA A 49 17.52 -26.48 1.63
N VAL A 50 16.68 -25.50 1.30
CA VAL A 50 15.47 -25.18 2.05
C VAL A 50 14.28 -25.74 1.32
N GLU A 51 13.56 -26.64 1.97
CA GLU A 51 12.26 -27.08 1.48
C GLU A 51 11.24 -25.97 1.73
N VAL A 52 10.75 -25.36 0.65
CA VAL A 52 9.69 -24.37 0.76
C VAL A 52 8.37 -25.12 0.80
N ALA A 53 7.73 -25.10 1.97
CA ALA A 53 6.40 -25.65 2.11
C ALA A 53 5.45 -25.01 1.08
N PRO A 54 4.55 -25.81 0.46
CA PRO A 54 3.50 -25.27 -0.38
C PRO A 54 2.72 -24.19 0.36
N ARG A 55 2.37 -23.11 -0.35
CA ARG A 55 1.58 -22.03 0.24
C ARG A 55 0.24 -22.61 0.68
N SER A 56 -0.18 -22.31 1.90
CA SER A 56 -1.47 -22.79 2.40
C SER A 56 -2.62 -22.08 1.69
N GLU A 57 -3.77 -22.74 1.57
CA GLU A 57 -4.96 -22.16 0.95
C GLU A 57 -5.40 -20.86 1.65
N ALA A 58 -5.22 -20.79 2.98
CA ALA A 58 -5.50 -19.58 3.77
C ALA A 58 -4.62 -18.39 3.37
N VAL A 59 -3.35 -18.62 3.02
CA VAL A 59 -2.44 -17.57 2.53
C VAL A 59 -2.91 -17.09 1.15
N ILE A 60 -3.24 -18.02 0.27
CA ILE A 60 -3.70 -17.71 -1.09
C ILE A 60 -5.00 -16.88 -1.04
N GLU A 61 -5.95 -17.28 -0.20
CA GLU A 61 -7.22 -16.56 -0.04
C GLU A 61 -7.01 -15.16 0.54
N ASN A 62 -6.11 -15.01 1.52
CA ASN A 62 -5.80 -13.70 2.08
C ASN A 62 -5.21 -12.76 1.02
N GLU A 63 -4.32 -13.26 0.17
CA GLU A 63 -3.73 -12.46 -0.91
C GLU A 63 -4.76 -12.03 -1.95
N ARG A 64 -5.66 -12.94 -2.36
CA ARG A 64 -6.78 -12.60 -3.26
C ARG A 64 -7.65 -11.50 -2.66
N ARG A 65 -7.98 -11.60 -1.37
CA ARG A 65 -8.76 -10.58 -0.66
C ARG A 65 -8.03 -9.23 -0.62
N LEU A 66 -6.73 -9.23 -0.30
CA LEU A 66 -5.94 -8.00 -0.29
C LEU A 66 -5.85 -7.36 -1.68
N GLU A 67 -5.70 -8.18 -2.71
CA GLU A 67 -5.64 -7.70 -4.09
C GLU A 67 -6.98 -7.09 -4.55
N ALA A 68 -8.10 -7.72 -4.21
CA ALA A 68 -9.42 -7.16 -4.46
C ALA A 68 -9.61 -5.79 -3.78
N ILE A 69 -9.15 -5.63 -2.54
CA ILE A 69 -9.18 -4.34 -1.83
C ILE A 69 -8.32 -3.30 -2.54
N ARG A 70 -7.10 -3.66 -2.98
CA ARG A 70 -6.22 -2.74 -3.72
C ARG A 70 -6.87 -2.27 -5.02
N GLN A 71 -7.48 -3.18 -5.77
CA GLN A 71 -8.17 -2.86 -7.01
C GLN A 71 -9.34 -1.91 -6.77
N GLN A 72 -10.18 -2.18 -5.78
CA GLN A 72 -11.29 -1.28 -5.39
C GLN A 72 -10.79 0.12 -5.01
N ASN A 73 -9.71 0.20 -4.22
CA ASN A 73 -9.12 1.47 -3.84
C ASN A 73 -8.53 2.22 -5.04
N SER A 74 -7.86 1.53 -5.96
CA SER A 74 -7.31 2.14 -7.18
C SER A 74 -8.39 2.65 -8.13
N ALA A 75 -9.51 1.93 -8.28
CA ALA A 75 -10.63 2.38 -9.09
C ALA A 75 -11.29 3.66 -8.52
N SER A 76 -11.23 3.82 -7.20
CA SER A 76 -11.71 5.02 -6.50
C SER A 76 -10.77 6.23 -6.66
N ILE A 77 -9.49 5.99 -6.94
CA ILE A 77 -8.44 7.03 -7.08
C ILE A 77 -8.15 7.37 -8.55
N ALA A 78 -8.64 6.56 -9.51
CA ALA A 78 -8.45 6.81 -10.93
C ALA A 78 -8.86 8.26 -11.29
N PRO A 79 -7.98 9.04 -11.96
CA PRO A 79 -8.29 10.41 -12.31
C PRO A 79 -9.53 10.42 -13.21
N ARG A 80 -10.65 10.89 -12.68
CA ARG A 80 -11.80 11.24 -13.51
C ARG A 80 -11.29 12.28 -14.52
N PRO A 81 -11.58 12.16 -15.84
CA PRO A 81 -11.14 13.16 -16.80
C PRO A 81 -11.53 14.53 -16.28
N VAL A 82 -10.53 15.39 -16.11
CA VAL A 82 -10.67 16.72 -15.56
C VAL A 82 -11.52 17.50 -16.54
N ALA A 83 -12.84 17.51 -16.34
CA ALA A 83 -13.67 18.55 -16.92
C ALA A 83 -13.09 19.86 -16.41
N GLN A 84 -12.70 20.73 -17.32
CA GLN A 84 -12.00 21.97 -17.00
C GLN A 84 -12.72 22.70 -15.85
N PRO A 85 -11.97 23.27 -14.89
CA PRO A 85 -12.58 23.95 -13.75
C PRO A 85 -13.29 25.20 -14.26
N VAL A 86 -14.58 25.07 -14.56
CA VAL A 86 -15.48 26.21 -14.66
C VAL A 86 -15.59 26.74 -13.25
N TYR A 87 -15.04 27.93 -13.03
CA TYR A 87 -15.12 28.67 -11.78
C TYR A 87 -16.60 29.03 -11.52
N ARG A 88 -17.38 28.07 -11.01
CA ARG A 88 -18.76 28.28 -10.60
C ARG A 88 -18.76 28.45 -9.09
N ASN A 89 -18.75 29.72 -8.71
CA ASN A 89 -19.17 30.19 -7.40
C ASN A 89 -20.64 29.76 -7.22
N GLY A 90 -20.87 28.66 -6.50
CA GLY A 90 -22.20 28.06 -6.36
C GLY A 90 -22.12 26.72 -5.68
N GLY A 91 -22.65 26.66 -4.45
CA GLY A 91 -22.57 25.51 -3.56
C GLY A 91 -23.00 24.19 -4.20
N GLY A 92 -22.31 23.12 -3.79
CA GLY A 92 -22.60 21.76 -4.25
C GLY A 92 -21.45 21.11 -5.02
N GLY A 93 -20.22 21.19 -4.50
CA GLY A 93 -19.11 20.37 -4.98
C GLY A 93 -19.25 18.94 -4.45
N ALA A 94 -19.15 17.96 -5.33
CA ALA A 94 -19.15 16.53 -5.00
C ALA A 94 -18.26 16.26 -3.78
N ARG A 95 -18.84 15.66 -2.74
CA ARG A 95 -18.09 15.25 -1.54
C ARG A 95 -17.15 14.14 -1.96
N LEU A 96 -15.90 14.49 -2.28
CA LEU A 96 -14.80 13.57 -2.02
C LEU A 96 -14.96 13.13 -0.57
N HIS A 97 -15.07 11.84 -0.31
CA HIS A 97 -14.99 11.32 1.05
C HIS A 97 -13.55 11.50 1.52
N SER A 98 -13.19 12.72 1.92
CA SER A 98 -12.05 12.93 2.78
C SER A 98 -12.39 12.25 4.09
N ILE A 99 -11.53 11.32 4.52
CA ILE A 99 -11.48 10.96 5.93
C ILE A 99 -10.96 12.23 6.60
N SER A 100 -11.88 13.09 7.01
CA SER A 100 -11.55 14.28 7.76
C SER A 100 -10.81 13.81 9.00
N GLN A 101 -9.55 14.22 9.14
CA GLN A 101 -8.78 14.02 10.37
C GLN A 101 -9.39 14.82 11.54
N TYR A 102 -10.36 15.69 11.25
CA TYR A 102 -10.97 16.64 12.17
C TYR A 102 -12.39 16.23 12.51
N ARG A 103 -12.81 16.53 13.74
CA ARG A 103 -14.17 16.27 14.23
C ARG A 103 -15.24 17.00 13.40
N ASP A 104 -14.93 18.22 12.94
CA ASP A 104 -15.77 18.99 12.03
C ASP A 104 -14.90 19.65 10.93
N PRO A 105 -14.86 19.07 9.72
CA PRO A 105 -14.06 19.63 8.63
C PRO A 105 -14.50 21.03 8.20
N ASN A 106 -15.81 21.35 8.25
CA ASN A 106 -16.30 22.66 7.84
C ASN A 106 -15.89 23.75 8.83
N ALA A 107 -15.95 23.45 10.13
CA ALA A 107 -15.50 24.39 11.16
C ALA A 107 -13.97 24.64 11.09
N CYS A 108 -13.18 23.59 10.84
CA CYS A 108 -11.74 23.70 10.65
C CYS A 108 -11.39 24.57 9.42
N ASP A 109 -12.07 24.36 8.29
CA ASP A 109 -11.84 25.14 7.08
C ASP A 109 -12.27 26.61 7.24
N ALA A 110 -13.39 26.86 7.93
CA ALA A 110 -13.83 28.22 8.26
C ALA A 110 -12.80 28.94 9.16
N ALA A 111 -12.25 28.26 10.17
CA ALA A 111 -11.22 28.85 11.05
C ALA A 111 -9.93 29.19 10.29
N LYS A 112 -9.51 28.35 9.34
CA LYS A 112 -8.35 28.62 8.47
C LYS A 112 -8.60 29.82 7.55
N ALA A 113 -9.80 29.90 6.96
CA ALA A 113 -10.19 31.03 6.11
C ALA A 113 -10.19 32.35 6.90
N GLU A 114 -10.69 32.34 8.14
CA GLU A 114 -10.69 33.51 9.00
C GLU A 114 -9.28 33.96 9.37
N ARG A 115 -8.39 33.02 9.74
CA ARG A 115 -6.98 33.32 9.99
C ARG A 115 -6.35 34.00 8.77
N ALA A 116 -6.58 33.47 7.56
CA ALA A 116 -6.06 34.04 6.33
C ALA A 116 -6.58 35.48 6.10
N ARG A 117 -7.89 35.72 6.33
CA ARG A 117 -8.51 37.05 6.22
C ARG A 117 -7.89 38.06 7.19
N VAL A 118 -7.76 37.67 8.46
CA VAL A 118 -7.18 38.53 9.51
C VAL A 118 -5.70 38.82 9.22
N TYR A 119 -4.97 37.81 8.75
CA TYR A 119 -3.57 37.94 8.37
C TYR A 119 -3.36 38.84 7.15
N ALA A 120 -4.26 38.79 6.17
CA ALA A 120 -4.25 39.70 5.03
C ALA A 120 -4.55 41.15 5.47
N ALA A 121 -5.54 41.34 6.35
CA ALA A 121 -5.89 42.65 6.88
C ALA A 121 -4.77 43.27 7.75
N ALA A 122 -4.05 42.44 8.53
CA ALA A 122 -2.94 42.90 9.36
C ALA A 122 -1.68 43.26 8.55
N GLY A 123 -1.48 42.65 7.38
CA GLY A 123 -0.30 42.86 6.55
C GLY A 123 1.01 42.68 7.32
N MET A 124 1.91 43.66 7.21
CA MET A 124 3.19 43.68 7.95
C MET A 124 3.03 43.93 9.46
N ARG A 125 1.86 44.35 9.95
CA ARG A 125 1.60 44.66 11.36
C ARG A 125 1.14 43.45 12.17
N ARG A 126 1.45 42.23 11.72
CA ARG A 126 1.08 41.00 12.43
C ARG A 126 1.88 40.88 13.71
N SER A 127 1.25 41.19 14.84
CA SER A 127 1.86 40.99 16.16
C SER A 127 1.88 39.50 16.53
N PHE A 128 2.82 39.13 17.39
CA PHE A 128 2.91 37.77 17.94
C PHE A 128 1.59 37.34 18.62
N GLU A 129 0.98 38.23 19.38
CA GLU A 129 -0.26 37.95 20.11
C GLU A 129 -1.44 37.70 19.16
N LEU A 130 -1.55 38.50 18.09
CA LEU A 130 -2.52 38.25 17.03
C LEU A 130 -2.30 36.88 16.38
N SER A 131 -1.05 36.56 16.06
CA SER A 131 -0.69 35.25 15.49
C SER A 131 -1.08 34.11 16.42
N ARG A 132 -0.72 34.20 17.70
CA ARG A 132 -1.02 33.17 18.71
C ARG A 132 -2.52 32.92 18.83
N ARG A 133 -3.31 33.98 18.97
CA ARG A 133 -4.78 33.87 19.07
C ARG A 133 -5.40 33.17 17.87
N MET A 134 -4.93 33.49 16.66
CA MET A 134 -5.43 32.86 15.43
C MET A 134 -5.03 31.39 15.35
N ASP A 135 -3.84 31.03 15.83
CA ASP A 135 -3.34 29.66 15.81
C ASP A 135 -4.10 28.78 16.83
N ASP A 136 -4.36 29.31 18.03
CA ASP A 136 -5.14 28.62 19.06
C ASP A 136 -6.60 28.39 18.60
N MET A 137 -7.18 29.37 17.90
CA MET A 137 -8.51 29.25 17.29
C MET A 137 -8.56 28.13 16.24
N VAL A 138 -7.58 28.09 15.32
CA VAL A 138 -7.51 27.02 14.30
C VAL A 138 -7.28 25.67 14.97
N TRP A 139 -6.39 25.59 15.96
CA TRP A 139 -6.14 24.35 16.68
C TRP A 139 -7.39 23.84 17.39
N ALA A 140 -8.17 24.71 18.04
CA ALA A 140 -9.41 24.35 18.71
C ALA A 140 -10.49 23.84 17.73
N ALA A 141 -10.53 24.37 16.49
CA ALA A 141 -11.49 23.96 15.46
C ALA A 141 -11.07 22.69 14.70
N CYS A 142 -9.77 22.43 14.59
CA CYS A 142 -9.20 21.34 13.79
C CYS A 142 -8.71 20.15 14.65
N LYS A 143 -9.14 20.04 15.91
CA LYS A 143 -8.82 18.88 16.77
C LYS A 143 -9.95 17.86 16.81
#